data_AF-A0A2R6K3P7-F1
#
_entry.id   AF-A0A2R6K3P7-F1
#
_cell.length_a   1.000
_cell.length_b   1.000
_cell.length_c   1.000
_cell.angle_alpha   90.00
_cell.angle_beta   90.00
_cell.angle_gamma   90.00
#
_symmetry.space_group_name_H-M   'P 1'
#
loop_
_entity.id
_entity.type
_entity.pdbx_description
1 polymer ?
#
loop_
_entity_poly.entity_id
_entity_poly.type
_entity_poly.pdbx_seq_one_letter_code
_entity_poly.pdbx_strand_id
1 'polypeptide(L)'
;QQRPHPYSDHWPFLRAGVPVLQLHSANPDAEGTWDRGWTHTRADTRDKADRRNLREHAMLGALLVREVAASDIPRLDPNAVRDALAAAGADEGMRAADIWPEEWE
;
A
#
# COMPACT_ATOMS: atom_id res chain seq x y z
N GLN A 1 -10.95 0.03 9.66
CA GLN A 1 -9.53 -0.21 10.05
C GLN A 1 -8.73 -0.35 8.77
N GLN A 2 -7.66 0.43 8.61
CA GLN A 2 -6.73 0.26 7.49
C GLN A 2 -6.00 -1.07 7.70
N ARG A 3 -6.46 -2.13 7.02
CA ARG A 3 -5.73 -3.40 6.99
C ARG A 3 -4.45 -3.17 6.21
N PRO A 4 -3.29 -3.71 6.65
CA PRO A 4 -2.09 -3.68 5.83
C PRO A 4 -2.38 -4.26 4.44
N HIS A 5 -1.90 -3.60 3.38
CA HIS A 5 -2.17 -4.01 2.00
C HIS A 5 -0.91 -4.59 1.35
N PRO A 6 -0.67 -5.91 1.45
CA PRO A 6 0.55 -6.56 0.95
C PRO A 6 0.53 -6.82 -0.57
N TYR A 7 -0.50 -6.40 -1.29
CA TYR A 7 -0.71 -6.79 -2.70
C TYR A 7 -0.17 -5.75 -3.70
N SER A 8 1.04 -5.24 -3.46
CA SER A 8 1.69 -4.25 -4.34
C SER A 8 3.22 -4.33 -4.22
N ASP A 9 3.93 -3.61 -5.08
CA ASP A 9 5.39 -3.72 -5.28
C ASP A 9 6.23 -3.35 -4.04
N HIS A 10 5.63 -2.72 -3.03
CA HIS A 10 6.32 -2.42 -1.78
C HIS A 10 6.53 -3.66 -0.90
N TRP A 11 5.79 -4.75 -1.15
CA TRP A 11 5.79 -5.93 -0.29
C TRP A 11 7.18 -6.55 -0.06
N PRO A 12 8.02 -6.77 -1.10
CA PRO A 12 9.38 -7.29 -0.91
C PRO A 12 10.27 -6.43 0.00
N PHE A 13 10.02 -5.12 0.07
CA PHE A 13 10.77 -4.22 0.95
C PHE A 13 10.29 -4.31 2.39
N LEU A 14 8.97 -4.37 2.59
CA LEU A 14 8.37 -4.52 3.92
C LEU A 14 8.78 -5.84 4.59
N ARG A 15 8.76 -6.97 3.85
CA ARG A 15 9.25 -8.26 4.38
C ARG A 15 10.72 -8.21 4.79
N ALA A 16 11.53 -7.37 4.15
CA ALA A 16 12.95 -7.18 4.45
C ALA A 16 13.18 -6.16 5.58
N GLY A 17 12.12 -5.71 6.27
CA GLY A 17 12.19 -4.73 7.36
C GLY A 17 12.46 -3.30 6.88
N VAL A 18 12.29 -2.99 5.60
CA VAL A 18 12.37 -1.60 5.11
C VAL A 18 11.03 -0.93 5.35
N PRO A 19 10.98 0.27 5.98
CA PRO A 19 9.75 1.03 6.13
C PRO A 19 9.16 1.38 4.76
N VAL A 20 7.87 1.15 4.58
CA VAL A 20 7.16 1.41 3.33
C VAL A 20 5.92 2.25 3.57
N LEU A 21 5.51 2.95 2.54
CA LEU A 21 4.23 3.65 2.48
C LEU A 21 3.68 3.52 1.06
N GLN A 22 2.40 3.19 0.96
CA GLN A 22 1.67 3.26 -0.30
C GLN A 22 0.76 4.49 -0.27
N LEU A 23 0.91 5.35 -1.28
CA LEU A 23 0.02 6.48 -1.50
C LEU A 23 -1.05 6.09 -2.53
N HIS A 24 -2.30 6.39 -2.23
CA HIS A 24 -3.40 6.20 -3.15
C HIS A 24 -4.43 7.32 -2.96
N SER A 25 -5.19 7.61 -4.02
CA SER A 25 -6.39 8.43 -3.90
C SER A 25 -7.49 7.62 -3.20
N ALA A 26 -8.33 8.30 -2.42
CA ALA A 26 -9.56 7.73 -1.87
C ALA A 26 -10.77 8.41 -2.52
N ASN A 27 -11.79 7.63 -2.85
CA ASN A 27 -13.10 8.16 -3.21
C ASN A 27 -13.85 8.51 -1.91
N PRO A 28 -14.20 9.78 -1.65
CA PRO A 28 -14.86 10.17 -0.40
C PRO A 28 -16.27 9.58 -0.24
N ASP A 29 -16.91 9.23 -1.37
CA ASP A 29 -18.25 8.65 -1.40
C ASP A 29 -18.21 7.11 -1.43
N ALA A 30 -17.02 6.50 -1.36
CA ALA A 30 -16.89 5.05 -1.33
C ALA A 30 -17.37 4.47 0.00
N GLU A 31 -18.30 3.52 -0.07
CA GLU A 31 -18.66 2.67 1.05
C GLU A 31 -17.74 1.45 1.09
N GLY A 32 -16.85 1.40 2.09
CA GLY A 32 -15.89 0.30 2.28
C GLY A 32 -14.44 0.71 2.01
N THR A 33 -13.50 -0.18 2.34
CA THR A 33 -12.05 0.11 2.31
C THR A 33 -11.43 0.03 0.92
N TRP A 34 -12.15 -0.50 -0.08
CA TRP A 34 -11.60 -0.86 -1.39
C TRP A 34 -12.61 -0.65 -2.53
N ASP A 35 -13.07 0.58 -2.74
CA ASP A 35 -13.75 0.91 -3.99
C ASP A 35 -12.74 0.81 -5.15
N ARG A 36 -12.87 -0.25 -5.94
CA ARG A 36 -12.01 -0.51 -7.10
C ARG A 36 -12.41 0.35 -8.30
N GLY A 37 -13.55 1.05 -8.26
CA GLY A 37 -14.06 1.87 -9.35
C GLY A 37 -13.98 1.14 -10.69
N TRP A 38 -13.18 1.66 -11.61
CA TRP A 38 -12.99 1.12 -12.95
C TRP A 38 -11.79 0.17 -13.10
N THR A 39 -11.03 -0.07 -12.05
CA THR A 39 -9.78 -0.85 -12.07
C THR A 39 -9.98 -2.21 -12.74
N HIS A 40 -9.09 -2.57 -13.67
CA HIS A 40 -9.12 -3.83 -14.43
C HIS A 40 -10.38 -4.03 -15.30
N THR A 41 -11.08 -2.96 -15.65
CA THR A 41 -12.20 -3.00 -16.61
C THR A 41 -11.84 -2.27 -17.90
N ARG A 42 -12.61 -2.48 -18.97
CA ARG A 42 -12.48 -1.66 -20.20
C ARG A 42 -12.81 -0.18 -19.98
N ALA A 43 -13.46 0.17 -18.87
CA ALA A 43 -13.79 1.55 -18.54
C ALA A 43 -12.65 2.28 -17.82
N ASP A 44 -11.54 1.60 -17.49
CA ASP A 44 -10.31 2.21 -16.98
C ASP A 44 -9.63 3.03 -18.08
N THR A 45 -10.09 4.28 -18.22
CA THR A 45 -9.83 5.14 -19.37
C THR A 45 -9.44 6.54 -18.89
N ARG A 46 -8.60 7.22 -19.68
CA ARG A 46 -7.99 8.50 -19.31
C ARG A 46 -8.99 9.59 -18.89
N ASP A 47 -10.20 9.59 -19.43
CA ASP A 47 -11.21 10.60 -19.15
C ASP A 47 -11.72 10.58 -17.70
N LYS A 48 -11.41 9.53 -16.93
CA LYS A 48 -11.73 9.42 -15.49
C LYS A 48 -10.64 10.04 -14.60
N ALA A 49 -9.48 10.36 -15.16
CA ALA A 49 -8.36 10.93 -14.42
C ALA A 49 -8.42 12.46 -14.44
N ASP A 50 -8.69 13.07 -13.29
CA ASP A 50 -8.65 14.52 -13.12
C ASP A 50 -7.20 15.03 -13.11
N ARG A 51 -6.88 15.97 -14.00
CA ARG A 51 -5.53 16.55 -14.12
C ARG A 51 -5.09 17.30 -12.87
N ARG A 52 -6.02 17.94 -12.15
CA ARG A 52 -5.76 18.62 -10.89
C ARG A 52 -5.36 17.60 -9.83
N ASN A 53 -6.12 16.51 -9.69
CA ASN A 53 -5.81 15.45 -8.73
C ASN A 53 -4.43 14.83 -9.01
N LEU A 54 -4.09 14.56 -10.27
CA LEU A 54 -2.77 14.04 -10.65
C LEU A 54 -1.63 15.00 -10.25
N ARG A 55 -1.81 16.30 -10.47
CA ARG A 55 -0.81 17.31 -10.10
C ARG A 55 -0.66 17.44 -8.60
N GLU A 56 -1.77 17.43 -7.86
CA GLU A 56 -1.76 17.50 -6.40
C GLU A 56 -1.05 16.27 -5.81
N HIS A 57 -1.35 15.06 -6.30
CA HIS A 57 -0.63 13.84 -5.90
C HIS A 57 0.87 13.93 -6.20
N ALA A 58 1.25 14.43 -7.38
CA ALA A 58 2.65 14.59 -7.75
C ALA A 58 3.38 15.58 -6.82
N MET A 59 2.76 16.72 -6.50
CA MET A 59 3.31 17.71 -5.59
C MET A 59 3.47 17.16 -4.18
N LEU A 60 2.43 16.54 -3.62
CA LEU A 60 2.46 15.95 -2.29
C LEU A 60 3.48 14.80 -2.20
N GLY A 61 3.52 13.93 -3.21
CA GLY A 61 4.52 12.86 -3.29
C GLY A 61 5.95 13.39 -3.32
N ALA A 62 6.21 14.45 -4.08
CA ALA A 62 7.53 15.08 -4.13
C ALA A 62 7.94 15.69 -2.78
N LEU A 63 7.02 16.38 -2.09
CA LEU A 63 7.29 16.94 -0.77
C LEU A 63 7.54 15.83 0.28
N LEU A 64 6.75 14.76 0.24
CA LEU A 64 6.93 13.61 1.11
C LEU A 64 8.29 12.94 0.90
N VAL A 65 8.66 12.66 -0.35
CA VAL A 65 9.96 12.06 -0.68
C VAL A 65 11.11 12.95 -0.20
N ARG A 66 11.00 14.28 -0.38
CA ARG A 66 11.99 15.23 0.13
C ARG A 66 12.14 15.13 1.65
N GLU A 67 11.04 15.06 2.39
CA GLU A 67 11.07 14.97 3.85
C GLU A 67 11.64 13.64 4.34
N VAL A 68 11.20 12.53 3.74
CA VAL A 68 11.71 11.19 4.03
C VAL A 68 13.20 11.09 3.74
N ALA A 69 13.67 11.64 2.61
CA ALA A 69 15.08 11.63 2.26
C ALA A 69 15.97 12.47 3.19
N ALA A 70 15.37 13.42 3.92
CA ALA A 70 16.06 14.22 4.93
C ALA A 70 15.96 13.64 6.36
N SER A 71 15.23 12.53 6.52
CA SER A 71 14.96 11.91 7.80
C SER A 71 15.73 10.59 7.96
N ASP A 72 16.07 10.25 9.19
CA ASP A 72 16.53 8.90 9.54
C ASP A 72 15.33 8.08 10.02
N ILE A 73 14.97 7.03 9.28
CA ILE A 73 13.82 6.19 9.58
C ILE A 73 14.32 4.79 9.94
N PRO A 74 14.04 4.31 11.17
CA PRO A 74 14.54 3.02 11.62
C PRO A 74 13.93 1.87 10.80
N ARG A 75 14.71 0.81 10.61
CA ARG A 75 14.21 -0.45 10.04
C ARG A 75 13.14 -1.04 10.97
N LEU A 76 12.20 -1.76 10.35
CA LEU A 76 11.19 -2.55 11.07
C LEU A 76 11.76 -3.92 11.41
N ASP A 77 11.35 -4.48 12.56
CA ASP A 77 11.57 -5.90 12.86
C ASP A 77 10.62 -6.74 11.99
N PRO A 78 11.14 -7.62 11.12
CA PRO A 78 10.30 -8.50 10.30
C PRO A 78 9.33 -9.36 11.11
N ASN A 79 9.70 -9.77 12.34
CA ASN A 79 8.79 -10.55 13.20
C ASN A 79 7.61 -9.70 13.67
N ALA A 80 7.86 -8.44 14.03
CA ALA A 80 6.79 -7.52 14.40
C ALA A 80 5.85 -7.23 13.21
N VAL A 81 6.39 -7.15 11.98
CA VAL A 81 5.58 -7.03 10.76
C VAL A 81 4.70 -8.26 10.55
N ARG A 82 5.28 -9.47 10.66
CA ARG A 82 4.54 -10.73 10.58
C ARG A 82 3.40 -10.77 11.60
N ASP A 83 3.70 -10.49 12.87
CA ASP A 83 2.74 -10.54 13.96
C ASP A 83 1.60 -9.53 13.76
N ALA A 84 1.91 -8.33 13.28
CA ALA A 84 0.90 -7.32 12.94
C ALA A 84 -0.01 -7.77 11.78
N LEU A 85 0.54 -8.43 10.75
CA LEU A 85 -0.23 -8.97 9.63
C LEU A 85 -1.14 -10.12 10.06
N ALA A 86 -0.64 -11.04 10.89
CA ALA A 86 -1.42 -12.13 11.45
C ALA A 86 -2.54 -11.61 12.37
N ALA A 87 -2.24 -10.64 13.24
CA ALA A 87 -3.24 -10.00 14.10
C ALA A 87 -4.33 -9.26 13.29
N ALA A 88 -3.99 -8.77 12.10
CA ALA A 88 -4.94 -8.15 11.17
C ALA A 88 -5.72 -9.17 10.31
N GLY A 89 -5.44 -10.47 10.43
CA GLY A 89 -6.04 -11.54 9.64
C GLY A 89 -5.69 -11.47 8.16
N ALA A 90 -4.52 -10.93 7.80
CA ALA A 90 -4.07 -10.82 6.42
C ALA A 90 -3.40 -12.12 5.91
N ASP A 91 -2.94 -12.97 6.82
CA ASP A 91 -2.16 -14.18 6.57
C ASP A 91 -2.89 -15.20 5.69
N GLU A 92 -4.19 -15.45 5.93
CA GLU A 92 -4.99 -16.37 5.11
C GLU A 92 -5.01 -15.95 3.63
N GLY A 93 -5.29 -14.67 3.37
CA GLY A 93 -5.34 -14.12 2.01
C GLY A 93 -3.96 -14.09 1.35
N MET A 94 -2.90 -13.83 2.12
CA MET A 94 -1.53 -13.84 1.63
C MET A 94 -1.03 -15.24 1.27
N ARG A 95 -1.38 -16.26 2.07
CA ARG A 95 -1.08 -17.66 1.75
C ARG A 95 -1.83 -18.10 0.49
N ALA A 96 -3.11 -17.75 0.38
CA ALA A 96 -3.90 -18.04 -0.82
C ALA A 96 -3.34 -17.38 -2.09
N ALA A 97 -2.69 -16.22 -1.95
CA ALA A 97 -2.03 -15.48 -3.03
C ALA A 97 -0.55 -15.86 -3.24
N ASP A 98 0.00 -16.82 -2.49
CA ASP A 98 1.40 -17.25 -2.56
C ASP A 98 2.42 -16.11 -2.32
N ILE A 99 2.09 -15.19 -1.41
CA ILE A 99 2.95 -14.06 -1.03
C ILE A 99 3.31 -14.03 0.47
N TRP A 100 2.76 -14.96 1.26
CA TRP A 100 3.18 -15.16 2.64
C TRP A 100 4.58 -15.82 2.64
N PRO A 101 5.59 -15.26 3.33
CA PRO A 101 6.94 -15.83 3.30
C PRO A 101 6.98 -17.19 3.99
N GLU A 102 7.58 -18.20 3.35
CA GLU A 102 7.73 -19.55 3.91
C GLU A 102 8.50 -19.51 5.24
N GLU A 103 9.46 -18.59 5.39
CA GLU A 103 10.22 -18.38 6.62
C GLU A 103 9.38 -17.87 7.81
N TRP A 104 8.10 -17.56 7.59
CA TRP A 104 7.15 -17.09 8.61
C TRP A 104 6.10 -18.12 9.02
N GLU A 105 6.15 -19.34 8.45
CA GLU A 105 5.43 -20.50 8.98
C GLU A 105 6.01 -20.97 10.32
#